data_AF-A0A4J1XTA6-F1
#
_entry.id   AF-A0A4J1XTA6-F1
#
_cell.length_a   1.000
_cell.length_b   1.000
_cell.length_c   1.000
_cell.angle_alpha   90.00
_cell.angle_beta   90.00
_cell.angle_gamma   90.00
#
_symmetry.space_group_name_H-M   'P 1'
#
loop_
_entity.id
_entity.type
_entity.pdbx_description
1 polymer ?
#
loop_
_entity_poly.entity_id
_entity_poly.type
_entity_poly.pdbx_seq_one_letter_code
_entity_poly.pdbx_strand_id
1 'polypeptide(L)'
;MSQIERIKQAIMADSQNASYTERGIEPLFAAPKTARINIIGQAPGLKTQEAGLYWKDKSGDRLRDWLGVDEDTFYNSGYFAVLPMDFYFPGHGKSGDLPPRTGFAEKWHPQVLQELPDIQLTLLIGQYAQAYYLQEKISGKVTERVKHYKAYLPAYFPLVHPSPRNQIWMAKNPWFEAEVVPDLKKRIKTIL
;
A
#
# COMPACT_ATOMS: atom_id res chain seq x y z
N MET A 1 -17.62 -9.81 -17.17
CA MET A 1 -17.12 -9.58 -15.80
C MET A 1 -15.72 -10.14 -15.71
N SER A 2 -14.74 -9.27 -15.51
CA SER A 2 -13.34 -9.59 -15.23
C SER A 2 -13.19 -10.40 -13.94
N GLN A 3 -12.05 -11.08 -13.77
CA GLN A 3 -11.77 -11.82 -12.54
C GLN A 3 -11.65 -10.89 -11.32
N ILE A 4 -11.08 -9.68 -11.49
CA ILE A 4 -11.05 -8.65 -10.45
C ILE A 4 -12.45 -8.25 -9.99
N GLU A 5 -13.41 -8.07 -10.91
CA GLU A 5 -14.80 -7.79 -10.55
C GLU A 5 -15.43 -8.95 -9.77
N ARG A 6 -15.13 -10.21 -10.13
CA ARG A 6 -15.59 -11.37 -9.35
C ARG A 6 -15.00 -11.41 -7.95
N ILE A 7 -13.71 -11.11 -7.80
CA ILE A 7 -13.06 -11.01 -6.49
C ILE A 7 -13.72 -9.90 -5.66
N LYS A 8 -13.99 -8.75 -6.27
CA LYS A 8 -14.70 -7.64 -5.61
C LYS A 8 -16.08 -8.07 -5.10
N GLN A 9 -16.87 -8.77 -5.91
CA GLN A 9 -18.17 -9.30 -5.48
C GLN A 9 -18.03 -10.34 -4.36
N ALA A 10 -17.02 -11.21 -4.42
CA ALA A 10 -16.75 -12.17 -3.35
C ALA A 10 -16.37 -11.49 -2.02
N ILE A 11 -15.58 -10.41 -2.07
CA ILE A 11 -15.26 -9.59 -0.90
C ILE A 11 -16.54 -8.99 -0.31
N MET A 12 -17.42 -8.42 -1.14
CA MET A 12 -18.68 -7.82 -0.68
C MET A 12 -19.65 -8.85 -0.09
N ALA A 13 -19.65 -10.08 -0.59
CA ALA A 13 -20.51 -11.16 -0.10
C ALA A 13 -20.00 -11.83 1.20
N ASP A 14 -18.78 -11.55 1.62
CA ASP A 14 -18.21 -12.09 2.86
C ASP A 14 -18.90 -11.51 4.09
N SER A 15 -19.22 -12.37 5.06
CA SER A 15 -19.84 -11.97 6.33
C SER A 15 -18.97 -10.99 7.13
N GLN A 16 -17.64 -11.02 6.97
CA GLN A 16 -16.74 -10.00 7.56
C GLN A 16 -17.06 -8.58 7.07
N ASN A 17 -17.67 -8.44 5.89
CA ASN A 17 -17.92 -7.17 5.22
C ASN A 17 -19.41 -6.81 5.13
N ALA A 18 -20.31 -7.60 5.72
CA ALA A 18 -21.76 -7.39 5.64
C ALA A 18 -22.20 -5.96 5.95
N SER A 19 -21.68 -5.37 7.04
CA SER A 19 -21.99 -3.97 7.42
C SER A 19 -21.55 -2.95 6.36
N TYR A 20 -20.42 -3.16 5.67
CA TYR A 20 -19.99 -2.28 4.60
C TYR A 20 -20.91 -2.41 3.39
N THR A 21 -21.22 -3.65 3.00
CA THR A 21 -22.11 -3.96 1.87
C THR A 21 -23.52 -3.41 2.07
N GLU A 22 -24.10 -3.56 3.26
CA GLU A 22 -25.41 -2.98 3.63
C GLU A 22 -25.43 -1.45 3.51
N ARG A 23 -24.30 -0.80 3.75
CA ARG A 23 -24.12 0.65 3.63
C ARG A 23 -23.75 1.10 2.21
N GLY A 24 -23.69 0.18 1.25
CA GLY A 24 -23.27 0.46 -0.12
C GLY A 24 -21.79 0.81 -0.28
N ILE A 25 -20.95 0.42 0.69
CA ILE A 25 -19.50 0.65 0.65
C ILE A 25 -18.83 -0.55 -0.01
N GLU A 26 -18.22 -0.31 -1.15
CA GLU A 26 -17.44 -1.32 -1.88
C GLU A 26 -15.99 -1.39 -1.35
N PRO A 27 -15.29 -2.53 -1.50
CA PRO A 27 -13.88 -2.61 -1.14
C PRO A 27 -13.05 -1.75 -2.10
N LEU A 28 -12.16 -0.94 -1.55
CA LEU A 28 -11.31 -0.02 -2.31
C LEU A 28 -9.92 -0.60 -2.52
N PHE A 29 -9.57 -0.93 -3.76
CA PHE A 29 -8.23 -1.34 -4.20
C PHE A 29 -8.04 -1.03 -5.69
N ALA A 30 -6.79 -0.89 -6.13
CA ALA A 30 -6.44 -0.69 -7.54
C ALA A 30 -5.58 -1.86 -8.04
N ALA A 31 -6.04 -2.55 -9.08
CA ALA A 31 -5.37 -3.71 -9.64
C ALA A 31 -5.45 -3.72 -11.19
N PRO A 32 -4.87 -2.72 -11.87
CA PRO A 32 -4.78 -2.78 -13.32
C PRO A 32 -3.90 -3.96 -13.72
N LYS A 33 -4.33 -4.77 -14.69
CA LYS A 33 -3.60 -5.99 -15.13
C LYS A 33 -2.16 -5.72 -15.57
N THR A 34 -1.90 -4.49 -16.04
CA THR A 34 -0.59 -3.99 -16.47
C THR A 34 0.29 -3.49 -15.33
N ALA A 35 -0.13 -3.61 -14.07
CA ALA A 35 0.64 -3.13 -12.93
C ALA A 35 2.01 -3.80 -12.87
N ARG A 36 3.06 -3.00 -12.71
CA ARG A 36 4.43 -3.45 -12.48
C ARG A 36 4.91 -3.18 -11.06
N ILE A 37 4.30 -2.20 -10.39
CA ILE A 37 4.62 -1.81 -9.02
C ILE A 37 3.34 -1.96 -8.19
N ASN A 38 3.42 -2.72 -7.10
CA ASN A 38 2.34 -2.82 -6.12
C ASN A 38 2.68 -1.99 -4.87
N ILE A 39 1.73 -1.19 -4.39
CA ILE A 39 1.87 -0.38 -3.19
C ILE A 39 0.97 -0.93 -2.11
N ILE A 40 1.57 -1.39 -1.01
CA ILE A 40 0.87 -1.97 0.13
C ILE A 40 1.01 -1.03 1.32
N GLY A 41 -0.07 -0.30 1.59
CA GLY A 41 -0.24 0.54 2.77
C GLY A 41 -1.08 -0.15 3.86
N GLN A 42 -1.59 0.65 4.80
CA GLN A 42 -2.39 0.13 5.92
C GLN A 42 -3.83 -0.17 5.52
N ALA A 43 -4.64 0.87 5.34
CA ALA A 43 -6.07 0.83 5.01
C ALA A 43 -6.47 2.23 4.51
N PRO A 44 -7.59 2.38 3.77
CA PRO A 44 -8.10 3.71 3.45
C PRO A 44 -8.57 4.41 4.73
N GLY A 45 -8.32 5.72 4.84
CA GLY A 45 -9.04 6.55 5.81
C GLY A 45 -10.44 6.90 5.29
N LEU A 46 -11.27 7.53 6.12
CA LEU A 46 -12.65 7.89 5.75
C LEU A 46 -12.71 8.69 4.44
N LYS A 47 -11.90 9.76 4.33
CA LYS A 47 -11.86 10.59 3.11
C LYS A 47 -11.41 9.82 1.87
N THR A 48 -10.48 8.88 2.04
CA THR A 48 -10.00 8.02 0.95
C THR A 48 -11.08 7.07 0.47
N GLN A 49 -11.84 6.50 1.41
CA GLN A 49 -12.99 5.64 1.10
C GLN A 49 -14.08 6.42 0.37
N GLU A 50 -14.45 7.61 0.85
CA GLU A 50 -15.45 8.47 0.22
C GLU A 50 -15.03 8.95 -1.17
N ALA A 51 -13.74 9.28 -1.35
CA ALA A 51 -13.20 9.71 -2.64
C ALA A 51 -12.95 8.55 -3.62
N GLY A 52 -12.88 7.31 -3.13
CA GLY A 52 -12.56 6.14 -3.95
C GLY A 52 -11.14 6.17 -4.55
N LEU A 53 -10.20 6.93 -3.97
CA LEU A 53 -8.87 7.13 -4.55
C LEU A 53 -7.77 7.20 -3.50
N TYR A 54 -6.81 6.26 -3.58
CA TYR A 54 -5.62 6.26 -2.72
C TYR A 54 -4.63 7.37 -3.10
N TRP A 55 -3.88 7.84 -2.08
CA TRP A 55 -2.75 8.77 -2.26
C TRP A 55 -3.10 10.10 -2.93
N LYS A 56 -4.37 10.51 -2.92
CA LYS A 56 -4.84 11.82 -3.40
C LYS A 56 -4.79 12.84 -2.26
N ASP A 57 -3.64 12.93 -1.61
CA ASP A 57 -3.39 13.81 -0.47
C ASP A 57 -1.90 14.20 -0.39
N LYS A 58 -1.53 14.97 0.64
CA LYS A 58 -0.13 15.40 0.86
C LYS A 58 0.83 14.23 1.14
N SER A 59 0.34 13.11 1.67
CA SER A 59 1.16 11.92 1.84
C SER A 59 1.48 11.29 0.49
N GLY A 60 0.52 11.28 -0.43
CA GLY A 60 0.69 10.81 -1.80
C GLY A 60 1.56 11.72 -2.66
N ASP A 61 1.48 13.05 -2.48
CA ASP A 61 2.39 14.01 -3.12
C ASP A 61 3.86 13.63 -2.81
N ARG A 62 4.14 13.39 -1.52
CA ARG A 62 5.48 12.99 -1.08
C ARG A 62 5.86 11.59 -1.54
N LEU A 63 4.90 10.64 -1.57
CA LEU A 63 5.16 9.31 -2.10
C LEU A 63 5.60 9.38 -3.58
N ARG A 64 4.86 10.12 -4.40
CA ARG A 64 5.18 10.34 -5.82
C ARG A 64 6.56 10.97 -6.00
N ASP A 65 6.90 11.97 -5.19
CA ASP A 65 8.26 12.52 -5.18
C ASP A 65 9.30 11.44 -4.84
N TRP A 66 9.10 10.61 -3.81
CA TRP A 66 10.04 9.52 -3.50
C TRP A 66 10.18 8.49 -4.61
N LEU A 67 9.10 8.22 -5.35
CA LEU A 67 9.10 7.32 -6.50
C LEU A 67 9.75 7.96 -7.73
N GLY A 68 9.82 9.29 -7.78
CA GLY A 68 10.31 10.03 -8.94
C GLY A 68 9.35 10.01 -10.12
N VAL A 69 8.04 9.97 -9.86
CA VAL A 69 6.98 9.99 -10.88
C VAL A 69 6.02 11.15 -10.63
N ASP A 70 5.43 11.67 -11.70
CA ASP A 70 4.37 12.66 -11.59
C ASP A 70 2.99 12.03 -11.31
N GLU A 71 1.98 12.87 -11.15
CA GLU A 71 0.63 12.45 -10.83
C GLU A 71 -0.04 11.67 -11.97
N ASP A 72 0.17 12.09 -13.22
CA ASP A 72 -0.41 11.45 -14.39
C ASP A 72 0.16 10.03 -14.57
N THR A 73 1.48 9.89 -14.46
CA THR A 73 2.15 8.57 -14.47
C THR A 73 1.63 7.69 -13.34
N PHE A 74 1.42 8.23 -12.14
CA PHE A 74 0.95 7.44 -11.01
C PHE A 74 -0.47 6.90 -11.20
N TYR A 75 -1.40 7.72 -11.70
CA TYR A 75 -2.81 7.35 -11.79
C TYR A 75 -3.24 6.77 -13.13
N ASN A 76 -2.63 7.20 -14.25
CA ASN A 76 -3.12 6.93 -15.60
C ASN A 76 -2.23 6.01 -16.42
N SER A 77 -0.99 5.72 -15.99
CA SER A 77 -0.10 4.80 -16.73
C SER A 77 -0.56 3.33 -16.74
N GLY A 78 -1.37 2.95 -15.75
CA GLY A 78 -1.74 1.54 -15.50
C GLY A 78 -0.62 0.70 -14.87
N TYR A 79 0.52 1.30 -14.48
CA TYR A 79 1.66 0.56 -13.91
C TYR A 79 1.65 0.40 -12.39
N PHE A 80 0.72 1.07 -11.70
CA PHE A 80 0.61 1.03 -10.24
C PHE A 80 -0.63 0.26 -9.79
N ALA A 81 -0.42 -0.78 -8.99
CA ALA A 81 -1.44 -1.40 -8.15
C ALA A 81 -1.35 -0.82 -6.73
N VAL A 82 -2.50 -0.77 -6.04
CA VAL A 82 -2.58 -0.34 -4.64
C VAL A 82 -3.46 -1.33 -3.88
N LEU A 83 -2.80 -2.20 -3.11
CA LEU A 83 -3.41 -3.27 -2.32
C LEU A 83 -3.07 -3.08 -0.84
N PRO A 84 -3.76 -2.18 -0.10
CA PRO A 84 -3.52 -2.02 1.33
C PRO A 84 -3.95 -3.26 2.11
N MET A 85 -3.43 -3.41 3.32
CA MET A 85 -3.73 -4.56 4.20
C MET A 85 -5.22 -4.73 4.55
N ASP A 86 -6.03 -3.68 4.42
CA ASP A 86 -7.49 -3.72 4.45
C ASP A 86 -8.06 -2.80 3.36
N PHE A 87 -9.06 -3.26 2.61
CA PHE A 87 -9.68 -2.48 1.54
C PHE A 87 -10.81 -1.56 2.02
N TYR A 88 -11.11 -1.58 3.32
CA TYR A 88 -12.16 -0.77 3.93
C TYR A 88 -11.59 0.14 5.02
N PHE A 89 -12.26 1.26 5.27
CA PHE A 89 -11.95 2.10 6.41
C PHE A 89 -12.37 1.39 7.70
N PRO A 90 -11.43 1.03 8.60
CA PRO A 90 -11.73 0.19 9.76
C PRO A 90 -12.43 0.95 10.90
N GLY A 91 -12.63 2.27 10.78
CA GLY A 91 -13.21 3.13 11.81
C GLY A 91 -12.16 3.98 12.53
N HIS A 92 -12.64 4.91 13.36
CA HIS A 92 -11.76 5.79 14.15
C HIS A 92 -11.38 5.16 15.49
N GLY A 93 -10.10 5.18 15.82
CA GLY A 93 -9.54 4.90 17.13
C GLY A 93 -9.15 6.18 17.89
N LYS A 94 -8.44 6.02 19.00
CA LYS A 94 -8.08 7.15 19.90
C LYS A 94 -7.07 8.14 19.30
N SER A 95 -6.18 7.70 18.43
CA SER A 95 -5.05 8.49 17.91
C SER A 95 -5.00 8.60 16.37
N GLY A 96 -6.02 8.07 15.71
CA GLY A 96 -6.12 7.92 14.26
C GLY A 96 -7.09 6.79 13.92
N ASP A 97 -7.00 6.28 12.71
CA ASP A 97 -7.84 5.17 12.27
C ASP A 97 -7.43 3.86 12.94
N LEU A 98 -8.39 2.94 13.09
CA LEU A 98 -8.14 1.60 13.61
C LEU A 98 -7.15 0.83 12.72
N PRO A 99 -6.47 -0.20 13.26
CA PRO A 99 -5.59 -1.05 12.46
C PRO A 99 -6.38 -1.82 11.39
N PRO A 100 -5.72 -2.30 10.33
CA PRO A 100 -6.33 -3.18 9.35
C PRO A 100 -6.79 -4.47 10.03
N ARG A 101 -7.93 -5.04 9.60
CA ARG A 101 -8.52 -6.22 10.23
C ARG A 101 -7.64 -7.45 9.98
N THR A 102 -7.39 -8.23 11.03
CA THR A 102 -6.67 -9.51 10.94
C THR A 102 -7.39 -10.46 9.99
N GLY A 103 -6.65 -11.19 9.16
CA GLY A 103 -7.19 -12.19 8.24
C GLY A 103 -7.69 -11.63 6.90
N PHE A 104 -7.81 -10.30 6.76
CA PHE A 104 -8.33 -9.70 5.54
C PHE A 104 -7.35 -9.88 4.36
N ALA A 105 -6.09 -9.47 4.55
CA ALA A 105 -5.07 -9.59 3.51
C ALA A 105 -4.77 -11.07 3.18
N GLU A 106 -4.71 -11.93 4.20
CA GLU A 106 -4.54 -13.38 4.07
C GLU A 106 -5.57 -13.99 3.12
N LYS A 107 -6.82 -13.52 3.23
CA LYS A 107 -7.94 -14.02 2.42
C LYS A 107 -7.91 -13.49 0.99
N TRP A 108 -7.64 -12.21 0.79
CA TRP A 108 -7.94 -11.53 -0.47
C TRP A 108 -6.72 -11.17 -1.32
N HIS A 109 -5.57 -10.87 -0.72
CA HIS A 109 -4.38 -10.49 -1.48
C HIS A 109 -3.92 -11.58 -2.45
N PRO A 110 -3.86 -12.87 -2.08
CA PRO A 110 -3.41 -13.91 -3.02
C PRO A 110 -4.27 -13.99 -4.28
N GLN A 111 -5.59 -13.80 -4.15
CA GLN A 111 -6.52 -13.84 -5.27
C GLN A 111 -6.32 -12.65 -6.22
N VAL A 112 -6.12 -11.45 -5.67
CA VAL A 112 -5.88 -10.25 -6.50
C VAL A 112 -4.50 -10.30 -7.17
N LEU A 113 -3.46 -10.76 -6.45
CA LEU A 113 -2.10 -10.82 -6.97
C LEU A 113 -1.94 -11.82 -8.12
N GLN A 114 -2.75 -12.89 -8.16
CA GLN A 114 -2.77 -13.82 -9.30
C GLN A 114 -3.18 -13.14 -10.62
N GLU A 115 -3.94 -12.05 -10.55
CA GLU A 115 -4.39 -11.27 -11.71
C GLU A 115 -3.40 -10.15 -12.10
N LEU A 116 -2.27 -10.04 -11.40
CA LEU A 116 -1.22 -9.02 -11.60
C LEU A 116 0.13 -9.68 -11.96
N PRO A 117 0.25 -10.33 -13.12
CA PRO A 117 1.42 -11.14 -13.47
C PRO A 117 2.69 -10.32 -13.71
N ASP A 118 2.56 -9.01 -13.99
CA ASP A 118 3.66 -8.15 -14.40
C ASP A 118 4.34 -7.43 -13.22
N ILE A 119 3.94 -7.72 -11.98
CA ILE A 119 4.53 -7.10 -10.78
C ILE A 119 6.00 -7.49 -10.65
N GLN A 120 6.86 -6.48 -10.64
CA GLN A 120 8.31 -6.61 -10.47
C GLN A 120 8.78 -6.12 -9.10
N LEU A 121 8.02 -5.23 -8.46
CA LEU A 121 8.37 -4.64 -7.16
C LEU A 121 7.12 -4.38 -6.31
N THR A 122 7.18 -4.75 -5.03
CA THR A 122 6.13 -4.43 -4.05
C THR A 122 6.68 -3.51 -2.97
N LEU A 123 6.08 -2.33 -2.82
CA LEU A 123 6.42 -1.36 -1.80
C LEU A 123 5.64 -1.65 -0.51
N LEU A 124 6.35 -1.90 0.59
CA LEU A 124 5.77 -2.23 1.88
C LEU A 124 5.81 -1.03 2.82
N ILE A 125 4.71 -0.27 2.87
CA ILE A 125 4.64 1.01 3.57
C ILE A 125 4.06 0.81 4.97
N GLY A 126 4.92 0.95 5.99
CA GLY A 126 4.54 0.88 7.39
C GLY A 126 4.50 -0.54 7.98
N GLN A 127 4.21 -0.62 9.27
CA GLN A 127 4.48 -1.82 10.07
C GLN A 127 3.62 -3.04 9.70
N TYR A 128 2.36 -2.83 9.31
CA TYR A 128 1.43 -3.94 9.01
C TYR A 128 1.81 -4.62 7.71
N ALA A 129 2.01 -3.85 6.64
CA ALA A 129 2.49 -4.34 5.35
C ALA A 129 3.82 -5.09 5.49
N GLN A 130 4.78 -4.48 6.20
CA GLN A 130 6.09 -5.08 6.41
C GLN A 130 6.02 -6.36 7.26
N ALA A 131 5.28 -6.36 8.37
CA ALA A 131 5.16 -7.55 9.21
C ALA A 131 4.57 -8.73 8.44
N TYR A 132 3.49 -8.50 7.69
CA TYR A 132 2.82 -9.54 6.92
C TYR A 132 3.70 -10.08 5.78
N TYR A 133 4.18 -9.23 4.88
CA TYR A 133 4.91 -9.70 3.70
C TYR A 133 6.33 -10.19 3.99
N LEU A 134 6.96 -9.68 5.05
CA LEU A 134 8.29 -10.13 5.46
C LEU A 134 8.24 -11.30 6.46
N GLN A 135 7.04 -11.77 6.82
CA GLN A 135 6.82 -12.86 7.78
C GLN A 135 7.49 -12.58 9.14
N GLU A 136 7.40 -11.33 9.60
CA GLU A 136 8.01 -10.87 10.84
C GLU A 136 6.95 -10.38 11.84
N LYS A 137 7.28 -10.41 13.13
CA LYS A 137 6.38 -9.88 14.18
C LYS A 137 6.14 -8.37 14.02
N ILE A 138 4.92 -7.93 14.28
CA ILE A 138 4.60 -6.51 14.48
C ILE A 138 5.32 -6.06 15.76
N SER A 139 6.40 -5.29 15.61
CA SER A 139 7.31 -4.97 16.72
C SER A 139 7.85 -3.54 16.69
N GLY A 140 7.30 -2.67 15.83
CA GLY A 140 7.79 -1.29 15.68
C GLY A 140 9.16 -1.16 14.98
N LYS A 141 9.76 -2.27 14.52
CA LYS A 141 11.07 -2.32 13.84
C LYS A 141 11.09 -1.76 12.40
N VAL A 142 10.18 -0.85 12.07
CA VAL A 142 10.09 -0.24 10.73
C VAL A 142 11.41 0.39 10.33
N THR A 143 12.05 1.13 11.25
CA THR A 143 13.36 1.77 11.00
C THR A 143 14.41 0.76 10.54
N GLU A 144 14.54 -0.37 11.23
CA GLU A 144 15.56 -1.38 10.92
C GLU A 144 15.29 -2.06 9.57
N ARG A 145 14.02 -2.37 9.27
CA ARG A 145 13.63 -2.96 7.98
C ARG A 145 13.91 -2.02 6.83
N VAL A 146 13.60 -0.73 6.99
CA VAL A 146 13.87 0.31 5.98
C VAL A 146 15.37 0.53 5.83
N LYS A 147 16.15 0.50 6.91
CA LYS A 147 17.61 0.63 6.86
C LYS A 147 18.27 -0.53 6.10
N HIS A 148 17.75 -1.74 6.28
CA HIS A 148 18.23 -2.96 5.64
C HIS A 148 17.39 -3.36 4.41
N TYR A 149 16.77 -2.40 3.71
CA TYR A 149 15.85 -2.67 2.61
C TYR A 149 16.42 -3.61 1.53
N LYS A 150 17.75 -3.58 1.31
CA LYS A 150 18.47 -4.43 0.36
C LYS A 150 18.32 -5.93 0.62
N ALA A 151 18.06 -6.34 1.86
CA ALA A 151 17.84 -7.75 2.21
C ALA A 151 16.51 -8.30 1.65
N TYR A 152 15.57 -7.43 1.27
CA TYR A 152 14.24 -7.82 0.81
C TYR A 152 14.05 -7.67 -0.70
N LEU A 153 15.07 -7.18 -1.39
CA LEU A 153 15.08 -7.05 -2.84
C LEU A 153 15.36 -8.41 -3.52
N PRO A 154 14.90 -8.60 -4.77
CA PRO A 154 14.20 -7.63 -5.62
C PRO A 154 12.70 -7.50 -5.35
N ALA A 155 12.11 -8.42 -4.60
CA ALA A 155 10.65 -8.53 -4.48
C ALA A 155 10.01 -7.39 -3.68
N TYR A 156 10.63 -6.96 -2.58
CA TYR A 156 10.05 -6.02 -1.65
C TYR A 156 10.95 -4.82 -1.38
N PHE A 157 10.31 -3.66 -1.22
CA PHE A 157 10.96 -2.43 -0.78
C PHE A 157 10.22 -1.85 0.44
N PRO A 158 10.71 -2.08 1.67
CA PRO A 158 10.11 -1.50 2.87
C PRO A 158 10.32 0.02 2.94
N LEU A 159 9.26 0.75 3.26
CA LEU A 159 9.27 2.21 3.45
C LEU A 159 8.55 2.60 4.75
N VAL A 160 8.95 3.73 5.32
CA VAL A 160 8.12 4.45 6.30
C VAL A 160 6.92 5.10 5.59
N HIS A 161 5.87 5.43 6.34
CA HIS A 161 4.76 6.18 5.77
C HIS A 161 5.18 7.62 5.42
N PRO A 162 4.80 8.18 4.25
CA PRO A 162 5.12 9.56 3.85
C PRO A 162 4.30 10.64 4.58
N SER A 163 3.81 10.34 5.79
CA SER A 163 2.95 11.24 6.58
C SER A 163 3.75 12.44 7.11
N PRO A 164 3.11 13.61 7.30
CA PRO A 164 3.70 14.71 8.07
C PRO A 164 4.23 14.28 9.45
N ARG A 165 3.56 13.31 10.10
CA ARG A 165 3.98 12.77 11.41
C ARG A 165 5.38 12.14 11.39
N ASN A 166 5.87 11.68 10.23
CA ASN A 166 7.19 11.08 10.07
C ASN A 166 8.31 12.08 9.73
N GLN A 167 8.04 13.40 9.66
CA GLN A 167 9.09 14.39 9.40
C GLN A 167 10.21 14.38 10.45
N ILE A 168 9.85 14.26 11.73
CA ILE A 168 10.84 14.13 12.82
C ILE A 168 11.67 12.84 12.65
N TRP A 169 11.03 11.75 12.21
CA TRP A 169 11.73 10.50 11.96
C TRP A 169 12.74 10.66 10.81
N MET A 170 12.36 11.29 9.71
CA MET A 170 13.26 11.51 8.57
C MET A 170 14.43 12.41 8.94
N ALA A 171 14.18 13.49 9.70
CA ALA A 171 15.24 14.37 10.20
C ALA A 171 16.26 13.63 11.10
N LYS A 172 15.81 12.63 11.87
CA LYS A 172 16.68 11.76 12.69
C LYS A 172 17.34 10.63 11.90
N ASN A 173 16.87 10.35 10.69
CA ASN A 173 17.34 9.27 9.83
C ASN A 173 17.69 9.81 8.42
N PRO A 174 18.66 10.73 8.30
CA PRO A 174 18.97 11.41 7.03
C PRO A 174 19.40 10.45 5.91
N TRP A 175 19.91 9.27 6.28
CA TRP A 175 20.23 8.18 5.35
C TRP A 175 19.01 7.71 4.54
N PHE A 176 17.78 7.92 5.02
CA PHE A 176 16.58 7.57 4.27
C PHE A 176 16.48 8.38 2.98
N GLU A 177 16.58 9.71 3.06
CA GLU A 177 16.50 10.58 1.88
C GLU A 177 17.80 10.60 1.09
N ALA A 178 18.95 10.39 1.74
CA ALA A 178 20.25 10.40 1.09
C ALA A 178 20.59 9.09 0.35
N GLU A 179 20.07 7.94 0.79
CA GLU A 179 20.48 6.63 0.27
C GLU A 179 19.29 5.76 -0.19
N VAL A 180 18.21 5.70 0.60
CA VAL A 180 17.07 4.80 0.31
C VAL A 180 16.21 5.35 -0.82
N VAL A 181 15.81 6.62 -0.75
CA VAL A 181 14.98 7.26 -1.77
C VAL A 181 15.66 7.29 -3.15
N PRO A 182 16.97 7.63 -3.28
CA PRO A 182 17.64 7.56 -4.58
C PRO A 182 17.69 6.16 -5.19
N ASP A 183 17.92 5.10 -4.39
CA ASP A 183 17.89 3.72 -4.91
C ASP A 183 16.47 3.30 -5.32
N LEU A 184 15.45 3.74 -4.57
CA LEU A 184 14.05 3.57 -4.96
C LEU A 184 13.77 4.22 -6.32
N LYS A 185 14.09 5.51 -6.51
CA LYS A 185 13.92 6.22 -7.78
C LYS A 185 14.59 5.50 -8.94
N LYS A 186 15.83 5.02 -8.75
CA LYS A 186 16.57 4.27 -9.76
C LYS A 186 15.83 3.00 -10.17
N ARG A 187 15.30 2.24 -9.20
CA ARG A 187 14.55 1.00 -9.47
C ARG A 187 13.23 1.26 -10.17
N ILE A 188 12.48 2.25 -9.71
CA ILE A 188 11.22 2.65 -10.33
C ILE A 188 11.46 3.02 -11.80
N LYS A 189 12.50 3.83 -12.08
CA LYS A 189 12.90 4.17 -13.45
C LYS A 189 13.33 2.98 -14.31
N THR A 190 13.89 1.94 -13.73
CA THR A 190 14.24 0.71 -14.48
C THR A 190 13.00 -0.14 -14.80
N ILE A 191 11.98 -0.10 -13.95
CA ILE A 191 10.77 -0.91 -14.09
C ILE A 191 9.74 -0.27 -15.03
N LEU A 192 9.60 1.06 -14.97
CA LEU A 192 8.67 1.83 -15.79
C LEU A 192 9.23 2.08 -17.18
#